data_AF-A0A0F9DJ93-F1
#
_entry.id   AF-A0A0F9DJ93-F1
#
_cell.length_a   1.000
_cell.length_b   1.000
_cell.length_c   1.000
_cell.angle_alpha   90.00
_cell.angle_beta   90.00
_cell.angle_gamma   90.00
#
_symmetry.space_group_name_H-M   'P 1'
#
loop_
_entity.id
_entity.type
_entity.pdbx_description
1 polymer ?
#
loop_
_entity_poly.entity_id
_entity_poly.type
_entity_poly.pdbx_seq_one_letter_code
_entity_poly.pdbx_strand_id
1 'polypeptide(L)'
;MTVFTTTQAECEVAMIRRNKKFMEVAGMDSITVDGSNDNLAEPYLSSLRWLNLADVSAFVDADQEAEFLDIMEIFLLQDLFAWYDDVDIKAGDRYIAFNNLRVGIRQKYNFKLEFVKSSYGFGERELSMGAIQTDINETPEE
;
A
#
# COMPACT_ATOMS: atom_id res chain seq x y z
N MET A 1 23.80 -12.12 -19.00
CA MET A 1 22.62 -11.31 -18.66
C MET A 1 21.70 -12.25 -17.92
N THR A 2 21.68 -12.18 -16.60
CA THR A 2 20.79 -13.03 -15.78
C THR A 2 19.40 -12.43 -15.91
N VAL A 3 18.47 -13.15 -16.53
CA VAL A 3 17.08 -12.70 -16.63
C VAL A 3 16.49 -12.83 -15.22
N PHE A 4 16.11 -11.72 -14.61
CA PHE A 4 15.29 -11.72 -13.40
C PHE A 4 13.87 -12.05 -13.84
N THR A 5 13.43 -13.28 -13.58
CA THR A 5 12.05 -13.70 -13.85
C THR A 5 11.25 -13.59 -12.55
N THR A 6 10.99 -12.36 -12.10
CA THR A 6 10.00 -12.11 -11.05
C THR A 6 8.61 -12.29 -11.65
N THR A 7 7.71 -12.91 -10.91
CA THR A 7 6.31 -13.14 -11.29
C THR A 7 5.36 -12.30 -10.45
N GLN A 8 4.14 -12.06 -10.95
CA GLN A 8 3.11 -11.36 -10.19
C GLN A 8 2.83 -12.06 -8.84
N ALA A 9 2.77 -13.38 -8.83
CA ALA A 9 2.61 -14.18 -7.61
C ALA A 9 3.72 -13.89 -6.58
N GLU A 10 4.98 -13.74 -7.01
CA GLU A 10 6.08 -13.39 -6.11
C GLU A 10 5.94 -11.96 -5.55
N CYS A 11 5.45 -11.01 -6.36
CA CYS A 11 5.11 -9.67 -5.88
C CYS A 11 3.98 -9.72 -4.84
N GLU A 12 2.94 -10.54 -5.05
CA GLU A 12 1.86 -10.73 -4.08
C GLU A 12 2.36 -11.32 -2.77
N VAL A 13 3.22 -12.36 -2.83
CA VAL A 13 3.89 -12.92 -1.64
C VAL A 13 4.64 -11.83 -0.88
N ALA A 14 5.40 -10.99 -1.59
CA ALA A 14 6.15 -9.90 -0.96
C ALA A 14 5.21 -8.88 -0.31
N MET A 15 4.13 -8.48 -0.97
CA MET A 15 3.17 -7.51 -0.45
C MET A 15 2.42 -8.04 0.77
N ILE A 16 1.90 -9.26 0.70
CA ILE A 16 1.25 -9.90 1.84
C ILE A 16 2.24 -10.03 2.98
N ARG A 17 3.48 -10.48 2.76
CA ARG A 17 4.48 -10.58 3.84
C ARG A 17 4.74 -9.23 4.53
N ARG A 18 4.76 -8.11 3.78
CA ARG A 18 5.01 -6.76 4.31
C ARG A 18 3.79 -6.12 5.00
N ASN A 19 2.58 -6.45 4.55
CA ASN A 19 1.35 -5.73 4.92
C ASN A 19 0.22 -6.61 5.49
N LYS A 20 0.47 -7.91 5.70
CA LYS A 20 -0.54 -8.91 6.14
C LYS A 20 -1.48 -8.40 7.21
N LYS A 21 -0.93 -7.89 8.32
CA LYS A 21 -1.74 -7.42 9.46
C LYS A 21 -2.68 -6.28 9.11
N PHE A 22 -2.28 -5.38 8.21
CA PHE A 22 -3.13 -4.27 7.79
C PHE A 22 -4.21 -4.76 6.82
N MET A 23 -3.86 -5.65 5.89
CA MET A 23 -4.80 -6.28 4.97
C MET A 23 -5.87 -7.09 5.71
N GLU A 24 -5.49 -7.91 6.69
CA GLU A 24 -6.41 -8.70 7.51
C GLU A 24 -7.43 -7.82 8.24
N VAL A 25 -6.98 -6.68 8.78
CA VAL A 25 -7.87 -5.78 9.54
C VAL A 25 -8.75 -4.94 8.61
N ALA A 26 -8.27 -4.59 7.41
CA ALA A 26 -9.08 -3.91 6.40
C ALA A 26 -10.05 -4.85 5.67
N GLY A 27 -10.12 -6.14 6.05
CA GLY A 27 -10.99 -7.12 5.40
C GLY A 27 -10.58 -7.49 3.98
N MET A 28 -9.33 -7.23 3.60
CA MET A 28 -8.77 -7.61 2.30
C MET A 28 -8.23 -9.04 2.32
N ASP A 29 -8.15 -9.65 1.14
CA ASP A 29 -7.50 -10.96 0.97
C ASP A 29 -5.99 -10.87 1.23
N SER A 30 -5.59 -11.40 2.38
CA SER A 30 -4.21 -11.46 2.85
C SER A 30 -3.57 -12.85 2.72
N ILE A 31 -4.14 -13.74 1.91
CA ILE A 31 -3.73 -15.16 1.82
C ILE A 31 -3.42 -15.56 0.38
N THR A 32 -4.21 -15.11 -0.59
CA THR A 32 -4.04 -15.47 -2.01
C THR A 32 -2.77 -14.86 -2.58
N VAL A 33 -1.92 -15.71 -3.16
CA VAL A 33 -0.56 -15.40 -3.64
C VAL A 33 -0.23 -16.07 -4.98
N ASP A 34 -1.24 -16.33 -5.80
CA ASP A 34 -1.11 -17.09 -7.06
C ASP A 34 -1.15 -16.19 -8.31
N GLY A 35 -1.09 -14.87 -8.15
CA GLY A 35 -1.23 -13.89 -9.22
C GLY A 35 -2.68 -13.48 -9.48
N SER A 36 -3.65 -13.94 -8.67
CA SER A 36 -5.07 -13.64 -8.83
C SER A 36 -5.68 -12.86 -7.66
N ASN A 37 -4.86 -12.24 -6.81
CA ASN A 37 -5.38 -11.48 -5.67
C ASN A 37 -6.01 -10.16 -6.15
N ASP A 38 -7.34 -10.10 -6.17
CA ASP A 38 -8.11 -8.93 -6.60
C ASP A 38 -7.78 -7.66 -5.81
N ASN A 39 -7.44 -7.77 -4.52
CA ASN A 39 -7.06 -6.62 -3.69
C ASN A 39 -5.66 -6.08 -4.02
N LEU A 40 -4.83 -6.86 -4.71
CA LEU A 40 -3.48 -6.46 -5.12
C LEU A 40 -3.38 -6.12 -6.61
N ALA A 41 -4.41 -6.41 -7.40
CA ALA A 41 -4.44 -6.15 -8.83
C ALA A 41 -4.26 -4.66 -9.18
N GLU A 42 -4.99 -3.76 -8.51
CA GLU A 42 -4.86 -2.31 -8.76
C GLU A 42 -3.50 -1.75 -8.30
N PRO A 43 -3.01 -2.03 -7.07
CA PRO A 43 -1.65 -1.66 -6.68
C PRO A 43 -0.57 -2.16 -7.65
N TYR A 44 -0.70 -3.39 -8.15
CA TYR A 44 0.23 -3.97 -9.11
C TYR A 44 0.23 -3.20 -10.44
N LEU A 45 -0.95 -2.98 -11.03
CA LEU A 45 -1.09 -2.27 -12.30
C LEU A 45 -0.65 -0.81 -12.21
N SER A 46 -1.00 -0.12 -11.11
CA SER A 46 -0.58 1.25 -10.87
C SER A 46 0.94 1.38 -10.73
N SER A 47 1.61 0.38 -10.15
CA SER A 47 3.07 0.33 -10.05
C SER A 47 3.75 0.08 -11.39
N LEU A 48 3.18 -0.80 -12.23
CA LEU A 48 3.67 -1.00 -13.61
C LEU A 48 3.56 0.29 -14.42
N ARG A 49 2.43 0.99 -14.33
CA ARG A 49 2.24 2.30 -14.98
C ARG A 49 3.22 3.35 -14.46
N TRP A 50 3.50 3.34 -13.16
CA TRP A 50 4.45 4.27 -12.56
C TRP A 50 5.85 4.10 -13.15
N LEU A 51 6.34 2.87 -13.23
CA LEU A 51 7.65 2.56 -13.80
C LEU A 51 7.66 2.48 -15.33
N ASN A 52 6.51 2.69 -15.98
CA ASN A 52 6.33 2.55 -17.42
C ASN A 52 6.78 1.16 -17.94
N LEU A 53 6.40 0.12 -17.19
CA LEU A 53 6.67 -1.28 -17.50
C LEU A 53 5.42 -1.98 -18.02
N ALA A 54 5.60 -2.91 -18.96
CA ALA A 54 4.50 -3.73 -19.46
C ALA A 54 4.12 -4.84 -18.46
N ASP A 55 5.14 -5.46 -17.86
CA ASP A 55 5.02 -6.50 -16.84
C ASP A 55 6.33 -6.59 -16.03
N VAL A 56 6.32 -7.36 -14.95
CA VAL A 56 7.47 -7.54 -14.04
C VAL A 56 8.62 -8.38 -14.62
N SER A 57 8.40 -9.12 -15.71
CA SER A 57 9.49 -9.82 -16.40
C SER A 57 10.42 -8.87 -17.16
N ALA A 58 10.00 -7.61 -17.34
CA ALA A 58 10.80 -6.55 -17.92
C ALA A 58 11.81 -5.93 -16.94
N PHE A 59 11.87 -6.39 -15.68
CA PHE A 59 12.86 -5.89 -14.73
C PHE A 59 14.29 -6.15 -15.22
N VAL A 60 15.11 -5.09 -15.22
CA VAL A 60 16.50 -5.16 -15.69
C VAL A 60 17.48 -5.54 -14.58
N ASP A 61 17.13 -5.26 -13.33
CA ASP A 61 17.92 -5.56 -12.13
C ASP A 61 17.05 -5.61 -10.86
N ALA A 62 17.69 -5.95 -9.73
CA ALA A 62 17.05 -6.04 -8.42
C ALA A 62 16.66 -4.67 -7.84
N ASP A 63 17.27 -3.57 -8.27
CA ASP A 63 16.94 -2.23 -7.78
C ASP A 63 15.59 -1.79 -8.36
N GLN A 64 15.32 -2.09 -9.63
CA GLN A 64 14.03 -1.86 -10.26
C GLN A 64 12.92 -2.72 -9.65
N GLU A 65 13.22 -3.98 -9.32
CA GLU A 65 12.28 -4.84 -8.58
C GLU A 65 11.98 -4.24 -7.19
N ALA A 66 13.01 -3.79 -6.47
CA ALA A 66 12.84 -3.17 -5.16
C ALA A 66 12.00 -1.88 -5.23
N GLU A 67 12.26 -1.03 -6.22
CA GLU A 67 11.49 0.19 -6.49
C GLU A 67 10.02 -0.14 -6.78
N PHE A 68 9.77 -1.12 -7.65
CA PHE A 68 8.42 -1.59 -7.96
C PHE A 68 7.66 -2.03 -6.71
N LEU A 69 8.28 -2.86 -5.87
CA LEU A 69 7.65 -3.35 -4.64
C LEU A 69 7.37 -2.22 -3.65
N ASP A 70 8.23 -1.21 -3.59
CA ASP A 70 8.02 -0.07 -2.70
C ASP A 70 6.91 0.87 -3.19
N ILE A 71 6.78 1.08 -4.50
CA ILE A 71 5.66 1.81 -5.10
C ILE A 71 4.35 1.03 -4.91
N MET A 72 4.37 -0.29 -5.14
CA MET A 72 3.21 -1.16 -4.93
C MET A 72 2.73 -1.11 -3.48
N GLU A 73 3.66 -1.05 -2.53
CA GLU A 73 3.35 -0.87 -1.12
C GLU A 73 2.68 0.48 -0.83
N ILE A 74 3.07 1.57 -1.50
CA ILE A 74 2.41 2.88 -1.36
C ILE A 74 0.95 2.80 -1.82
N PHE A 75 0.68 2.23 -3.00
CA PHE A 75 -0.68 2.09 -3.51
C PHE A 75 -1.53 1.17 -2.65
N LEU A 76 -0.98 0.04 -2.20
CA LEU A 76 -1.67 -0.84 -1.26
C LEU A 76 -2.02 -0.12 0.04
N LEU A 77 -1.10 0.69 0.61
CA LEU A 77 -1.38 1.45 1.82
C LEU A 77 -2.45 2.52 1.62
N GLN A 78 -2.52 3.10 0.41
CA GLN A 78 -3.60 4.03 0.03
C GLN A 78 -4.95 3.31 -0.07
N ASP A 79 -5.00 2.15 -0.70
CA ASP A 79 -6.22 1.34 -0.79
C ASP A 79 -6.66 0.85 0.59
N LEU A 80 -5.72 0.41 1.43
CA LEU A 80 -5.99 0.04 2.82
C LEU A 80 -6.62 1.19 3.60
N PHE A 81 -6.26 2.44 3.31
CA PHE A 81 -6.89 3.60 3.94
C PHE A 81 -8.32 3.87 3.42
N ALA A 82 -8.59 3.58 2.15
CA ALA A 82 -9.89 3.78 1.51
C ALA A 82 -10.91 2.68 1.89
N TRP A 83 -10.44 1.44 2.02
CA TRP A 83 -11.25 0.28 2.44
C TRP A 83 -11.44 0.17 3.94
N TYR A 84 -10.74 1.00 4.72
CA TYR A 84 -10.93 1.07 6.16
C TYR A 84 -12.27 1.74 6.50
N ASP A 85 -13.32 0.94 6.60
CA ASP A 85 -14.62 1.40 7.08
C ASP A 85 -14.58 1.46 8.62
N ASP A 86 -14.66 2.67 9.18
CA ASP A 86 -14.60 2.99 10.61
C ASP A 86 -15.85 2.45 11.33
N VAL A 87 -15.88 1.15 11.64
CA VAL A 87 -16.82 0.60 12.62
C VAL A 87 -16.00 -0.06 13.72
N ASP A 88 -15.89 0.60 14.87
CA ASP A 88 -15.26 0.03 16.06
C ASP A 88 -15.88 -1.34 16.37
N ILE A 89 -15.16 -2.43 16.06
CA ILE A 89 -15.64 -3.78 16.34
C ILE A 89 -15.35 -4.09 17.81
N LYS A 90 -16.37 -3.98 18.66
CA LYS A 90 -16.31 -4.48 20.04
C LYS A 90 -16.61 -5.98 20.07
N ALA A 91 -15.56 -6.80 20.06
CA ALA A 91 -15.66 -8.27 20.22
C ALA A 91 -15.28 -8.69 21.66
N GLY A 92 -16.25 -8.70 22.57
CA GLY A 92 -16.05 -9.12 23.97
C GLY A 92 -15.09 -8.22 24.75
N ASP A 93 -14.14 -8.81 25.49
CA ASP A 93 -13.13 -8.08 26.30
C ASP A 93 -11.96 -7.50 25.48
N ARG A 94 -11.91 -7.75 24.17
CA ARG A 94 -10.88 -7.20 23.29
C ARG A 94 -11.38 -5.91 22.66
N TYR A 95 -10.96 -4.79 23.23
CA TYR A 95 -11.06 -3.48 22.60
C TYR A 95 -9.80 -3.24 21.79
N ILE A 96 -9.90 -3.29 20.46
CA ILE A 96 -8.86 -2.77 19.57
C ILE A 96 -9.28 -1.35 19.26
N ALA A 97 -8.51 -0.35 19.70
CA ALA A 97 -8.76 1.03 19.30
C ALA A 97 -8.39 1.18 17.81
N PHE A 98 -9.38 1.12 16.92
CA PHE A 98 -9.20 1.16 15.46
C PHE A 98 -8.51 2.46 15.00
N ASN A 99 -8.65 3.56 15.77
CA ASN A 99 -7.87 4.79 15.61
C ASN A 99 -6.34 4.59 15.58
N ASN A 100 -5.79 3.69 16.39
CA ASN A 100 -4.34 3.47 16.43
C ASN A 100 -3.83 2.75 15.17
N LEU A 101 -4.67 1.92 14.54
CA LEU A 101 -4.30 1.21 13.33
C LEU A 101 -4.33 2.14 12.11
N ARG A 102 -5.35 3.00 12.01
CA ARG A 102 -5.43 4.03 10.97
C ARG A 102 -4.25 4.99 11.05
N VAL A 103 -3.86 5.40 12.26
CA VAL A 103 -2.64 6.18 12.50
C VAL A 103 -1.39 5.40 12.07
N GLY A 104 -1.30 4.11 12.38
CA GLY A 104 -0.19 3.25 11.98
C GLY A 104 -0.04 3.10 10.47
N ILE A 105 -1.15 2.89 9.74
CA ILE A 105 -1.17 2.82 8.27
C ILE A 105 -0.72 4.15 7.69
N ARG A 106 -1.24 5.28 8.19
CA ARG A 106 -0.85 6.62 7.72
C ARG A 106 0.62 6.95 8.00
N GLN A 107 1.14 6.58 9.17
CA GLN A 107 2.56 6.73 9.49
C GLN A 107 3.43 5.89 8.57
N LYS A 108 3.05 4.62 8.33
CA LYS A 108 3.77 3.74 7.41
C LYS A 108 3.74 4.27 5.98
N TYR A 109 2.59 4.76 5.52
CA TYR A 109 2.44 5.41 4.22
C TYR A 109 3.39 6.61 4.08
N ASN A 110 3.35 7.54 5.03
CA ASN A 110 4.21 8.74 4.99
C ASN A 110 5.69 8.38 5.00
N PHE A 111 6.11 7.45 5.86
CA PHE A 111 7.49 6.99 5.92
C PHE A 111 7.93 6.34 4.60
N LYS A 112 7.09 5.47 4.02
CA LYS A 112 7.39 4.82 2.74
C LYS A 112 7.43 5.84 1.59
N LEU A 113 6.54 6.83 1.60
CA LEU A 113 6.54 7.91 0.63
C LEU A 113 7.82 8.75 0.72
N GLU A 114 8.26 9.11 1.92
CA GLU A 114 9.53 9.81 2.14
C GLU A 114 10.74 8.97 1.71
N PHE A 115 10.74 7.67 2.03
CA PHE A 115 11.76 6.73 1.59
C PHE A 115 11.86 6.72 0.07
N VAL A 116 10.75 6.43 -0.63
CA VAL A 116 10.69 6.39 -2.11
C VAL A 116 11.12 7.73 -2.70
N LYS A 117 10.69 8.86 -2.10
CA LYS A 117 11.12 10.20 -2.51
C LYS A 117 12.63 10.40 -2.43
N SER A 118 13.24 9.96 -1.34
CA SER A 118 14.68 10.11 -1.11
C SER A 118 15.53 9.13 -1.92
N SER A 119 15.05 7.91 -2.14
CA SER A 119 15.78 6.82 -2.79
C SER A 119 15.70 6.87 -4.32
N TYR A 120 14.54 7.22 -4.88
CA TYR A 120 14.29 7.12 -6.33
C TYR A 120 14.08 8.47 -7.02
N GLY A 121 13.90 9.54 -6.26
CA GLY A 121 13.67 10.88 -6.81
C GLY A 121 12.23 11.07 -7.31
N PHE A 122 11.37 11.58 -6.44
CA PHE A 122 9.97 11.87 -6.79
C PHE A 122 9.88 13.24 -7.49
N GLY A 123 10.09 13.27 -8.81
CA GLY A 123 9.92 14.45 -9.64
C GLY A 123 8.66 14.36 -10.51
N GLU A 124 7.66 15.21 -10.23
CA GLU A 124 6.52 15.56 -11.10
C GLU A 124 5.40 14.55 -11.41
N ARG A 125 5.38 13.34 -10.85
CA ARG A 125 4.13 12.54 -10.84
C ARG A 125 3.45 12.70 -9.50
N GLU A 126 2.72 13.79 -9.34
CA GLU A 126 1.86 14.01 -8.17
C GLU A 126 0.88 12.83 -8.08
N LEU A 127 1.12 11.91 -7.13
CA LEU A 127 0.04 11.08 -6.61
C LEU A 127 -0.94 12.06 -5.98
N SER A 128 -2.00 12.41 -6.70
CA SER A 128 -3.16 13.06 -6.13
C SER A 128 -3.85 12.06 -5.21
N MET A 129 -3.19 11.75 -4.09
CA MET A 129 -3.88 11.24 -2.93
C MET A 129 -4.83 12.35 -2.55
N GLY A 130 -6.12 12.17 -2.85
CA GLY A 130 -7.15 13.12 -2.49
C GLY A 130 -6.93 13.54 -1.05
N ALA A 131 -6.51 14.78 -0.87
CA ALA A 131 -6.33 15.36 0.44
C ALA A 131 -7.71 15.36 1.07
N ILE A 132 -8.00 14.36 1.90
CA ILE A 132 -9.04 14.49 2.91
C ILE A 132 -8.45 15.49 3.91
N GLN A 133 -8.60 16.76 3.56
CA GLN A 133 -8.47 17.87 4.47
C GLN A 133 -9.64 17.71 5.44
N THR A 134 -9.42 16.94 6.49
CA THR A 134 -10.29 16.94 7.65
C THR A 134 -10.13 18.33 8.28
N ASP A 135 -10.98 19.26 7.89
CA ASP A 135 -11.20 20.50 8.64
C ASP A 135 -11.81 20.13 9.99
N ILE A 136 -10.95 19.64 10.90
CA ILE A 136 -11.27 19.55 12.32
C ILE A 136 -11.03 20.95 12.89
N ASN A 137 -11.95 21.85 12.59
CA ASN A 137 -12.26 22.93 13.51
C ASN A 137 -13.53 22.51 14.26
N GLU A 138 -13.35 21.56 15.18
CA GLU A 138 -14.16 21.56 16.39
C GLU A 138 -13.81 22.83 17.14
N THR A 139 -14.72 23.80 17.16
CA THR A 139 -14.76 24.78 18.24
C THR A 139 -16.13 24.64 18.90
N PRO A 140 -16.21 24.04 20.10
CA PRO A 140 -17.43 23.99 20.88
C PRO A 140 -17.65 25.35 21.55
N GLU A 141 -18.91 25.81 21.45
CA GLU A 141 -19.65 26.73 22.34
C GLU A 141 -18.94 27.97 22.93
N GLU A 142 -19.47 29.15 22.58
CA GLU A 142 -20.16 30.08 23.50
C GLU A 142 -21.13 30.99 22.74
#